data_AF-S4GKV3-F1
#
_entry.id   AF-S4GKV3-F1
#
_cell.length_a   1.000
_cell.length_b   1.000
_cell.length_c   1.000
_cell.angle_alpha   90.00
_cell.angle_beta   90.00
_cell.angle_gamma   90.00
#
_symmetry.space_group_name_H-M   'P 1'
#
loop_
_entity.id
_entity.type
_entity.pdbx_description
1 polymer ?
#
loop_
_entity_poly.entity_id
_entity_poly.type
_entity_poly.pdbx_seq_one_letter_code
_entity_poly.pdbx_strand_id
1 'polypeptide(L)'
;PELISFFRGAGVPVYEGYGLTETTAPCAFTPIGVPFREGSVGIAFPAFTLRIAKDGEVQIKGTCVFKKYHKNEEATETSFTEDGWYATGDLGRIDDDGMLYITGRKKDLIITAGGKNVAPGPIEEVIKRCELVSQALVLGDKRPFISALVTLDEEILRNWLKTKGLDETMSMEDAANNAVVRAEVQKFVDIANEGVSRAESVRKFIILPEEFTQENGLMTASMKIIRPRVIKKYSALLNAQMYTIRKK
;
A
#
# COMPACT_ATOMS: atom_id res chain seq x y z
N PRO A 1 8.85 0.74 -8.48
CA PRO A 1 10.25 1.02 -8.87
C PRO A 1 10.86 -0.07 -9.77
N GLU A 2 11.11 -1.29 -9.26
CA GLU A 2 11.76 -2.37 -10.02
C GLU A 2 11.00 -2.83 -11.26
N LEU A 3 9.67 -2.97 -11.18
CA LEU A 3 8.84 -3.38 -12.32
C LEU A 3 8.92 -2.37 -13.49
N ILE A 4 8.93 -1.08 -13.16
CA ILE A 4 9.03 0.00 -14.15
C ILE A 4 10.42 0.00 -14.78
N SER A 5 11.47 -0.17 -13.96
CA SER A 5 12.85 -0.31 -14.40
C SER A 5 13.03 -1.53 -15.32
N PHE A 6 12.38 -2.65 -15.04
CA PHE A 6 12.37 -3.85 -15.90
C PHE A 6 11.80 -3.56 -17.29
N PHE A 7 10.58 -3.00 -17.37
CA PHE A 7 9.95 -2.70 -18.67
C PHE A 7 10.76 -1.67 -19.47
N ARG A 8 11.27 -0.63 -18.79
CA ARG A 8 12.14 0.37 -19.43
C ARG A 8 13.44 -0.24 -19.94
N GLY A 9 14.06 -1.15 -19.19
CA GLY A 9 15.22 -1.91 -19.62
C GLY A 9 14.95 -2.80 -20.84
N ALA A 10 13.73 -3.30 -20.98
CA ALA A 10 13.25 -4.05 -22.16
C ALA A 10 12.87 -3.15 -23.35
N GLY A 11 13.12 -1.83 -23.28
CA GLY A 11 12.78 -0.89 -24.35
C GLY A 11 11.31 -0.50 -24.40
N VAL A 12 10.52 -0.84 -23.37
CA VAL A 12 9.10 -0.47 -23.26
C VAL A 12 8.97 0.67 -22.25
N PRO A 13 8.80 1.93 -22.70
CA PRO A 13 8.71 3.06 -21.79
C PRO A 13 7.38 3.02 -21.01
N VAL A 14 7.48 2.89 -19.69
CA VAL A 14 6.34 2.98 -18.76
C VAL A 14 6.32 4.35 -18.10
N TYR A 15 5.17 5.01 -18.14
CA TYR A 15 4.97 6.34 -17.56
C TYR A 15 3.95 6.25 -16.43
N GLU A 16 4.30 6.85 -15.30
CA GLU A 16 3.40 6.96 -14.15
C GLU A 16 2.58 8.25 -14.27
N GLY A 17 1.32 8.15 -13.91
CA GLY A 17 0.40 9.28 -13.80
C GLY A 17 -0.39 9.18 -12.51
N TYR A 18 -0.52 10.30 -11.83
CA TYR A 18 -1.28 10.39 -10.58
C TYR A 18 -2.47 11.32 -10.75
N GLY A 19 -3.61 10.90 -10.21
CA GLY A 19 -4.85 11.67 -10.21
C GLY A 19 -5.95 10.95 -9.44
N LEU A 20 -7.01 11.68 -9.17
CA LEU A 20 -8.23 11.20 -8.52
C LEU A 20 -9.44 11.49 -9.41
N THR A 21 -10.59 10.91 -9.06
CA THR A 21 -11.87 11.29 -9.69
C THR A 21 -12.11 12.79 -9.55
N GLU A 22 -11.79 13.33 -8.38
CA GLU A 22 -11.90 14.75 -8.03
C GLU A 22 -10.94 15.65 -8.80
N THR A 23 -9.92 15.09 -9.46
CA THR A 23 -9.00 15.85 -10.33
C THR A 23 -9.22 15.57 -11.81
N THR A 24 -10.24 14.77 -12.18
CA THR A 24 -10.51 14.38 -13.58
C THR A 24 -9.34 13.64 -14.23
N ALA A 25 -8.59 12.83 -13.46
CA ALA A 25 -7.37 12.15 -13.91
C ALA A 25 -6.31 13.11 -14.52
N PRO A 26 -5.15 12.57 -14.93
CA PRO A 26 -3.92 12.79 -14.17
C PRO A 26 -3.63 14.29 -13.92
N CYS A 27 -3.47 14.63 -12.64
CA CYS A 27 -3.01 15.95 -12.20
C CYS A 27 -1.48 16.03 -12.13
N ALA A 28 -0.79 14.89 -12.10
CA ALA A 28 0.65 14.79 -12.28
C ALA A 28 0.99 13.67 -13.28
N PHE A 29 1.99 13.91 -14.13
CA PHE A 29 2.43 12.98 -15.16
C PHE A 29 3.88 13.24 -15.55
N THR A 30 4.56 12.23 -16.12
CA THR A 30 5.88 12.37 -16.73
C THR A 30 5.75 12.47 -18.25
N PRO A 31 5.59 13.67 -18.84
CA PRO A 31 5.47 13.82 -20.29
C PRO A 31 6.79 13.53 -21.02
N ILE A 32 6.71 13.35 -22.34
CA ILE A 32 7.89 13.21 -23.20
C ILE A 32 8.80 14.44 -23.01
N GLY A 33 10.09 14.21 -22.76
CA GLY A 33 11.09 15.25 -22.52
C GLY A 33 11.34 15.55 -21.05
N VAL A 34 10.50 15.08 -20.12
CA VAL A 34 10.77 15.13 -18.68
C VAL A 34 11.60 13.91 -18.28
N PRO A 35 12.73 14.07 -17.57
CA PRO A 35 13.55 12.95 -17.14
C PRO A 35 12.77 11.97 -16.27
N PHE A 36 12.91 10.68 -16.54
CA PHE A 36 12.37 9.66 -15.66
C PHE A 36 13.10 9.71 -14.31
N ARG A 37 12.33 9.76 -13.22
CA ARG A 37 12.84 9.53 -11.87
C ARG A 37 12.13 8.34 -11.27
N GLU A 38 12.91 7.38 -10.79
CA GLU A 38 12.37 6.19 -10.16
C GLU A 38 11.49 6.56 -8.95
N GLY A 39 10.24 6.07 -8.96
CA GLY A 39 9.25 6.31 -7.90
C GLY A 39 8.53 7.67 -7.97
N SER A 40 8.85 8.52 -8.95
CA SER A 40 8.11 9.76 -9.20
C SER A 40 6.87 9.49 -10.05
N VAL A 41 5.75 10.08 -9.67
CA VAL A 41 4.52 10.13 -10.50
C VAL A 41 4.53 11.29 -11.50
N GLY A 42 5.67 11.99 -11.61
CA GLY A 42 5.94 13.06 -12.56
C GLY A 42 5.73 14.45 -11.99
N ILE A 43 5.58 15.43 -12.88
CA ILE A 43 5.38 16.84 -12.54
C ILE A 43 3.90 17.21 -12.64
N ALA A 44 3.51 18.36 -12.08
CA ALA A 44 2.16 18.90 -12.24
C ALA A 44 1.80 19.00 -13.73
N PHE A 45 0.64 18.44 -14.11
CA PHE A 45 0.10 18.57 -15.46
C PHE A 45 -0.35 20.02 -15.70
N PRO A 46 -0.33 20.54 -16.94
CA PRO A 46 -0.78 21.90 -17.23
C PRO A 46 -2.16 22.19 -16.63
N ALA A 47 -2.34 23.42 -16.13
CA ALA A 47 -3.52 23.88 -15.39
C ALA A 47 -3.74 23.28 -13.99
N PHE A 48 -2.80 22.47 -13.49
CA PHE A 48 -2.72 22.11 -12.07
C PHE A 48 -1.55 22.82 -11.39
N THR A 49 -1.72 23.07 -10.10
CA THR A 49 -0.68 23.48 -9.17
C THR A 49 -0.71 22.52 -8.00
N LEU A 50 0.46 22.06 -7.59
CA LEU A 50 0.65 21.13 -6.49
C LEU A 50 1.37 21.85 -5.36
N ARG A 51 1.00 21.51 -4.12
CA ARG A 51 1.81 21.84 -2.93
C ARG A 51 1.75 20.71 -1.92
N ILE A 52 2.72 20.69 -1.02
CA ILE A 52 2.75 19.78 0.12
C ILE A 52 2.36 20.58 1.37
N ALA A 53 1.33 20.13 2.07
CA ALA A 53 0.91 20.71 3.35
C ALA A 53 1.93 20.39 4.46
N LYS A 54 1.80 21.08 5.61
CA LYS A 54 2.73 20.91 6.74
C LYS A 54 2.78 19.47 7.28
N ASP A 55 1.69 18.74 7.16
CA ASP A 55 1.55 17.34 7.57
C ASP A 55 1.90 16.35 6.45
N GLY A 56 2.42 16.83 5.31
CA GLY A 56 2.82 16.02 4.17
C GLY A 56 1.71 15.72 3.18
N GLU A 57 0.49 16.21 3.40
CA GLU A 57 -0.62 15.99 2.47
C GLU A 57 -0.41 16.73 1.13
N VAL A 58 -0.60 16.00 0.03
CA VAL A 58 -0.61 16.58 -1.31
C VAL A 58 -1.89 17.38 -1.48
N GLN A 59 -1.75 18.66 -1.81
CA GLN A 59 -2.85 19.56 -2.06
C GLN A 59 -2.80 20.08 -3.48
N ILE A 60 -3.97 20.15 -4.12
CA ILE A 60 -4.08 20.41 -5.56
C ILE A 60 -5.02 21.58 -5.80
N LYS A 61 -4.63 22.46 -6.71
CA LYS A 61 -5.47 23.52 -7.24
C LYS A 61 -5.42 23.50 -8.75
N GLY A 62 -6.54 23.72 -9.42
CA GLY A 62 -6.57 23.70 -10.88
C GLY A 62 -7.99 23.70 -11.45
N THR A 63 -8.11 24.00 -12.73
CA THR A 63 -9.40 24.15 -13.41
C THR A 63 -10.18 22.84 -13.50
N CYS A 64 -9.47 21.71 -13.50
CA CYS A 64 -10.02 20.35 -13.59
C CYS A 64 -10.31 19.71 -12.22
N VAL A 65 -10.09 20.43 -11.12
CA VAL A 65 -10.53 20.01 -9.79
C VAL A 65 -12.04 20.16 -9.70
N PHE A 66 -12.72 19.14 -9.20
CA PHE A 66 -14.17 19.12 -9.03
C PHE A 66 -14.64 20.29 -8.13
N LYS A 67 -15.94 20.60 -8.19
CA LYS A 67 -16.51 21.71 -7.40
C LYS A 67 -17.08 21.27 -6.06
N LYS A 68 -17.74 20.10 -6.04
CA LYS A 68 -18.43 19.58 -4.86
C LYS A 68 -18.86 18.13 -5.04
N TYR A 69 -19.09 17.46 -3.93
CA TYR A 69 -19.82 16.21 -3.90
C TYR A 69 -21.34 16.45 -4.02
N HIS A 70 -22.05 15.51 -4.65
CA HIS A 70 -23.49 15.63 -4.82
C HIS A 70 -24.23 15.37 -3.49
N LYS A 71 -25.01 16.35 -3.02
CA LYS A 71 -25.80 16.28 -1.77
C LYS A 71 -24.96 15.91 -0.53
N ASN A 72 -23.72 16.39 -0.48
CA ASN A 72 -22.84 16.19 0.65
C ASN A 72 -21.98 17.44 0.86
N GLU A 73 -22.60 18.46 1.44
CA GLU A 73 -21.98 19.75 1.75
C GLU A 73 -20.82 19.57 2.73
N GLU A 74 -20.99 18.75 3.78
CA GLU A 74 -19.93 18.48 4.76
C GLU A 74 -18.67 17.89 4.12
N ALA A 75 -18.80 16.85 3.29
CA ALA A 75 -17.66 16.29 2.58
C ALA A 75 -17.04 17.28 1.60
N THR A 76 -17.85 18.18 1.01
CA THR A 76 -17.35 19.21 0.11
C THR A 76 -16.49 20.21 0.87
N GLU A 77 -17.04 20.79 1.94
CA GLU A 77 -16.36 21.81 2.75
C GLU A 77 -15.08 21.26 3.38
N THR A 78 -15.11 20.03 3.89
CA THR A 78 -13.93 19.39 4.50
C THR A 78 -12.85 18.96 3.49
N SER A 79 -13.17 18.93 2.19
CA SER A 79 -12.21 18.57 1.14
C SER A 79 -11.39 19.73 0.62
N PHE A 80 -11.74 20.97 0.96
CA PHE A 80 -11.00 22.15 0.55
C PHE A 80 -10.40 22.86 1.76
N THR A 81 -9.17 23.35 1.60
CA THR A 81 -8.58 24.27 2.56
C THR A 81 -9.25 25.65 2.48
N GLU A 82 -9.09 26.46 3.52
CA GLU A 82 -9.63 27.83 3.56
C GLU A 82 -9.15 28.70 2.38
N ASP A 83 -7.95 28.46 1.86
CA ASP A 83 -7.37 29.14 0.71
C ASP A 83 -7.66 28.45 -0.65
N GLY A 84 -8.59 27.50 -0.66
CA GLY A 84 -9.19 26.90 -1.85
C GLY A 84 -8.32 25.85 -2.55
N TRP A 85 -7.56 25.07 -1.80
CA TRP A 85 -6.85 23.89 -2.32
C TRP A 85 -7.61 22.62 -1.98
N TYR A 86 -7.71 21.70 -2.92
CA TYR A 86 -8.26 20.37 -2.67
C TYR A 86 -7.28 19.52 -1.88
N ALA A 87 -7.71 19.05 -0.72
CA ALA A 87 -6.99 18.12 0.14
C ALA A 87 -7.23 16.69 -0.36
N THR A 88 -6.19 16.07 -0.93
CA THR A 88 -6.33 14.77 -1.64
C THR A 88 -6.49 13.57 -0.71
N GLY A 89 -6.13 13.72 0.56
CA GLY A 89 -5.93 12.62 1.50
C GLY A 89 -4.73 11.72 1.18
N ASP A 90 -3.90 12.08 0.18
CA ASP A 90 -2.65 11.40 -0.16
C ASP A 90 -1.47 12.15 0.47
N LEU A 91 -0.48 11.40 0.95
CA LEU A 91 0.77 11.93 1.49
C LEU A 91 1.85 11.85 0.41
N GLY A 92 2.73 12.84 0.36
CA GLY A 92 3.80 12.86 -0.61
C GLY A 92 4.86 13.93 -0.37
N ARG A 93 5.79 14.02 -1.32
CA ARG A 93 6.81 15.07 -1.36
C ARG A 93 7.01 15.53 -2.81
N ILE A 94 7.44 16.78 -2.96
CA ILE A 94 7.91 17.35 -4.23
C ILE A 94 9.40 17.63 -4.05
N ASP A 95 10.23 17.21 -5.00
CA ASP A 95 11.66 17.53 -4.98
C ASP A 95 11.99 18.87 -5.67
N ASP A 96 13.27 19.24 -5.68
CA ASP A 96 13.74 20.51 -6.22
C ASP A 96 13.50 20.69 -7.73
N ASP A 97 13.23 19.60 -8.44
CA ASP A 97 12.89 19.60 -9.88
C ASP A 97 11.38 19.52 -10.13
N GLY A 98 10.56 19.65 -9.08
CA GLY A 98 9.11 19.64 -9.16
C GLY A 98 8.49 18.25 -9.30
N MET A 99 9.26 17.18 -9.08
CA MET A 99 8.79 15.80 -9.22
C MET A 99 8.02 15.37 -7.98
N LEU A 100 6.78 14.92 -8.18
CA LEU A 100 5.90 14.43 -7.14
C LEU A 100 6.17 12.96 -6.83
N TYR A 101 6.28 12.64 -5.55
CA TYR A 101 6.38 11.28 -5.03
C TYR A 101 5.23 11.04 -4.07
N ILE A 102 4.41 10.02 -4.34
CA ILE A 102 3.33 9.62 -3.43
C ILE A 102 3.89 8.60 -2.43
N THR A 103 3.70 8.88 -1.14
CA THR A 103 4.26 8.07 -0.05
C THR A 103 3.20 7.31 0.74
N GLY A 104 1.92 7.60 0.54
CA GLY A 104 0.83 6.84 1.15
C GLY A 104 -0.49 7.60 1.21
N ARG A 105 -1.44 7.07 1.98
CA ARG A 105 -2.76 7.66 2.24
C ARG A 105 -2.85 8.08 3.69
N LYS A 106 -3.28 9.32 3.94
CA LYS A 106 -3.43 9.90 5.28
C LYS A 106 -4.33 9.03 6.19
N LYS A 107 -5.42 8.52 5.64
CA LYS A 107 -6.37 7.64 6.35
C LYS A 107 -5.83 6.23 6.66
N ASP A 108 -4.82 5.77 5.92
CA ASP A 108 -4.23 4.44 6.07
C ASP A 108 -2.93 4.49 6.89
N LEU A 109 -2.51 5.69 7.33
CA LEU A 109 -1.33 5.88 8.15
C LEU A 109 -1.52 5.15 9.49
N ILE A 110 -0.55 4.30 9.82
CA ILE A 110 -0.53 3.58 11.08
C ILE A 110 0.19 4.43 12.12
N ILE A 111 -0.45 4.68 13.25
CA ILE A 111 0.18 5.34 14.39
C ILE A 111 0.38 4.28 15.47
N THR A 112 1.61 3.84 15.66
CA THR A 112 1.92 2.83 16.69
C THR A 112 1.62 3.38 18.09
N ALA A 113 1.51 2.50 19.10
CA ALA A 113 1.33 2.92 20.50
C ALA A 113 2.45 3.86 21.01
N GLY A 114 3.62 3.82 20.38
CA GLY A 114 4.75 4.73 20.64
C GLY A 114 4.68 6.06 19.87
N GLY A 115 3.60 6.35 19.15
CA GLY A 115 3.41 7.59 18.40
C GLY A 115 4.16 7.67 17.07
N LYS A 116 4.76 6.57 16.59
CA LYS A 116 5.44 6.54 15.29
C LYS A 116 4.42 6.36 14.16
N ASN A 117 4.48 7.27 13.19
CA ASN A 117 3.75 7.21 11.93
C ASN A 117 4.43 6.25 10.96
N VAL A 118 3.66 5.32 10.39
CA VAL A 118 4.13 4.31 9.44
C VAL A 118 3.20 4.28 8.24
N ALA A 119 3.76 4.44 7.04
CA ALA A 119 3.03 4.24 5.79
C ALA A 119 3.10 2.75 5.42
N PRO A 120 1.98 2.01 5.42
CA PRO A 120 2.00 0.57 5.19
C PRO A 120 2.27 0.19 3.72
N GLY A 121 1.83 1.02 2.76
CA GLY A 121 1.86 0.71 1.32
C GLY A 121 3.24 0.28 0.80
N PRO A 122 4.32 1.06 1.03
CA PRO A 122 5.65 0.68 0.56
C PRO A 122 6.14 -0.67 1.11
N ILE A 123 5.82 -1.00 2.37
CA ILE A 123 6.17 -2.28 2.99
C ILE A 123 5.36 -3.42 2.34
N GLU A 124 4.06 -3.22 2.14
CA GLU A 124 3.17 -4.18 1.48
C GLU A 124 3.61 -4.49 0.05
N GLU A 125 3.98 -3.45 -0.71
CA GLU A 125 4.47 -3.59 -2.09
C GLU A 125 5.73 -4.44 -2.17
N VAL A 126 6.66 -4.30 -1.22
CA VAL A 126 7.89 -5.13 -1.19
C VAL A 126 7.56 -6.58 -0.83
N ILE A 127 6.69 -6.81 0.16
CA ILE A 127 6.27 -8.18 0.53
C ILE A 127 5.59 -8.88 -0.65
N LYS A 128 4.75 -8.14 -1.40
CA LYS A 128 4.06 -8.64 -2.60
C LYS A 128 4.96 -8.94 -3.80
N ARG A 129 6.28 -8.66 -3.72
CA ARG A 129 7.23 -9.13 -4.74
C ARG A 129 7.52 -10.62 -4.60
N CYS A 130 7.16 -11.24 -3.49
CA CYS A 130 7.16 -12.69 -3.35
C CYS A 130 6.07 -13.26 -4.26
N GLU A 131 6.44 -14.11 -5.23
CA GLU A 131 5.49 -14.71 -6.17
C GLU A 131 4.39 -15.53 -5.48
N LEU A 132 4.69 -16.10 -4.30
CA LEU A 132 3.72 -16.84 -3.51
C LEU A 132 2.64 -15.95 -2.88
N VAL A 133 2.88 -14.64 -2.74
CA VAL A 133 2.01 -13.74 -1.99
C VAL A 133 0.98 -13.10 -2.92
N SER A 134 -0.30 -13.39 -2.68
CA SER A 134 -1.40 -12.71 -3.39
C SER A 134 -1.64 -11.32 -2.81
N GLN A 135 -1.76 -11.20 -1.48
CA GLN A 135 -1.96 -9.93 -0.78
C GLN A 135 -1.11 -9.84 0.49
N ALA A 136 -0.67 -8.63 0.80
CA ALA A 136 -0.05 -8.29 2.06
C ALA A 136 -0.81 -7.11 2.69
N LEU A 137 -1.10 -7.20 3.98
CA LEU A 137 -1.72 -6.14 4.77
C LEU A 137 -0.88 -5.89 6.03
N VAL A 138 -0.20 -4.75 6.05
CA VAL A 138 0.57 -4.24 7.18
C VAL A 138 -0.38 -3.55 8.16
N LEU A 139 -0.17 -3.85 9.44
CA LEU A 139 -1.00 -3.52 10.58
C LEU A 139 -0.12 -3.04 11.74
N GLY A 140 -0.71 -2.34 12.70
CA GLY A 140 0.01 -1.89 13.89
C GLY A 140 -0.58 -0.65 14.57
N ASP A 141 -1.76 -0.19 14.14
CA ASP A 141 -2.37 1.01 14.69
C ASP A 141 -2.70 0.83 16.17
N LYS A 142 -2.18 1.74 16.99
CA LYS A 142 -2.24 1.71 18.47
C LYS A 142 -1.67 0.42 19.06
N ARG A 143 -0.79 -0.28 18.34
CA ARG A 143 -0.10 -1.50 18.78
C ARG A 143 1.37 -1.23 19.08
N PRO A 144 2.03 -2.08 19.90
CA PRO A 144 3.43 -1.87 20.29
C PRO A 144 4.45 -2.08 19.16
N PHE A 145 4.04 -2.66 18.03
CA PHE A 145 4.89 -2.89 16.86
C PHE A 145 4.05 -3.11 15.60
N ILE A 146 4.72 -3.05 14.45
CA ILE A 146 4.14 -3.34 13.14
C ILE A 146 4.13 -4.85 12.87
N SER A 147 3.01 -5.35 12.36
CA SER A 147 2.83 -6.73 11.90
C SER A 147 2.28 -6.78 10.47
N ALA A 148 2.25 -7.96 9.86
CA ALA A 148 1.58 -8.17 8.58
C ALA A 148 0.65 -9.40 8.59
N LEU A 149 -0.43 -9.32 7.83
CA LEU A 149 -1.18 -10.47 7.34
C LEU A 149 -0.78 -10.70 5.87
N VAL A 150 -0.54 -11.95 5.51
CA VAL A 150 -0.15 -12.34 4.16
C VAL A 150 -1.11 -13.42 3.68
N THR A 151 -1.59 -13.34 2.46
CA THR A 151 -2.35 -14.40 1.79
C THR A 151 -1.51 -14.99 0.68
N LEU A 152 -1.74 -16.26 0.36
CA LEU A 152 -1.02 -16.95 -0.71
C LEU A 152 -1.84 -16.95 -2.01
N ASP A 153 -1.16 -16.91 -3.14
CA ASP A 153 -1.75 -17.24 -4.44
C ASP A 153 -1.74 -18.77 -4.59
N GLU A 154 -2.91 -19.38 -4.60
CA GLU A 154 -3.05 -20.84 -4.60
C GLU A 154 -2.49 -21.48 -5.88
N GLU A 155 -2.69 -20.86 -7.04
CA GLU A 155 -2.23 -21.42 -8.32
C GLU A 155 -0.70 -21.40 -8.41
N ILE A 156 -0.07 -20.28 -8.03
CA ILE A 156 1.38 -20.15 -8.00
C ILE A 156 1.98 -21.08 -6.94
N LEU A 157 1.37 -21.12 -5.75
CA LEU A 157 1.81 -21.96 -4.65
C LEU A 157 1.91 -23.43 -5.04
N ARG A 158 0.88 -23.98 -5.70
CA ARG A 158 0.85 -25.39 -6.11
C ARG A 158 2.03 -25.74 -7.01
N ASN A 159 2.28 -24.91 -8.02
CA ASN A 159 3.42 -25.08 -8.93
C ASN A 159 4.75 -24.95 -8.17
N TRP A 160 4.87 -23.98 -7.28
CA TRP A 160 6.08 -23.76 -6.51
C TRP A 160 6.38 -24.91 -5.54
N LEU A 161 5.37 -25.46 -4.85
CA LEU A 161 5.52 -26.61 -3.95
C LEU A 161 6.15 -27.80 -4.70
N LYS A 162 5.68 -28.08 -5.92
CA LYS A 162 6.26 -29.10 -6.79
C LYS A 162 7.74 -28.86 -7.08
N THR A 163 8.14 -27.63 -7.40
CA THR A 163 9.56 -27.29 -7.63
C THR A 163 10.44 -27.48 -6.40
N LYS A 164 9.85 -27.43 -5.20
CA LYS A 164 10.53 -27.68 -3.91
C LYS A 164 10.46 -29.14 -3.46
N GLY A 165 9.83 -30.02 -4.25
CA GLY A 165 9.63 -31.44 -3.89
C GLY A 165 8.63 -31.64 -2.75
N LEU A 166 7.72 -30.68 -2.55
CA LEU A 166 6.61 -30.76 -1.60
C LEU A 166 5.32 -31.19 -2.33
N ASP A 167 4.34 -31.64 -1.54
CA ASP A 167 3.02 -32.04 -2.05
C ASP A 167 2.25 -30.84 -2.63
N GLU A 168 2.02 -30.85 -3.95
CA GLU A 168 1.24 -29.82 -4.67
C GLU A 168 -0.26 -29.81 -4.29
N THR A 169 -0.74 -30.86 -3.62
CA THR A 169 -2.12 -31.00 -3.16
C THR A 169 -2.33 -30.60 -1.70
N MET A 170 -1.26 -30.15 -1.02
CA MET A 170 -1.29 -29.65 0.36
C MET A 170 -2.43 -28.65 0.58
N SER A 171 -3.14 -28.79 1.70
CA SER A 171 -4.21 -27.87 2.06
C SER A 171 -3.66 -26.45 2.30
N MET A 172 -4.48 -25.43 2.06
CA MET A 172 -4.05 -24.04 2.32
C MET A 172 -3.77 -23.79 3.81
N GLU A 173 -4.41 -24.54 4.70
CA GLU A 173 -4.14 -24.50 6.15
C GLU A 173 -2.76 -25.05 6.49
N ASP A 174 -2.38 -26.19 5.92
CA ASP A 174 -1.05 -26.76 6.09
C ASP A 174 0.01 -25.87 5.45
N ALA A 175 -0.26 -25.33 4.25
CA ALA A 175 0.66 -24.45 3.55
C ALA A 175 0.93 -23.15 4.32
N ALA A 176 -0.10 -22.55 4.92
CA ALA A 176 0.03 -21.35 5.76
C ALA A 176 0.91 -21.58 7.01
N ASN A 177 0.98 -22.81 7.52
CA ASN A 177 1.81 -23.20 8.66
C ASN A 177 3.13 -23.86 8.25
N ASN A 178 3.35 -24.10 6.96
CA ASN A 178 4.52 -24.79 6.44
C ASN A 178 5.79 -23.93 6.59
N ALA A 179 6.83 -24.50 7.19
CA ALA A 179 8.08 -23.78 7.44
C ALA A 179 8.81 -23.33 6.17
N VAL A 180 8.71 -24.10 5.08
CA VAL A 180 9.36 -23.80 3.78
C VAL A 180 8.64 -22.65 3.10
N VAL A 181 7.31 -22.66 3.08
CA VAL A 181 6.47 -21.55 2.56
C VAL A 181 6.72 -20.27 3.38
N ARG A 182 6.70 -20.40 4.72
CA ARG A 182 6.98 -19.27 5.62
C ARG A 182 8.37 -18.70 5.41
N ALA A 183 9.39 -19.54 5.21
CA ALA A 183 10.76 -19.08 4.96
C ALA A 183 10.87 -18.30 3.65
N GLU A 184 10.12 -18.68 2.62
CA GLU A 184 10.11 -17.94 1.35
C GLU A 184 9.51 -16.53 1.53
N VAL A 185 8.34 -16.44 2.19
CA VAL A 185 7.71 -15.14 2.49
C VAL A 185 8.59 -14.28 3.42
N GLN A 186 9.27 -14.90 4.40
CA GLN A 186 10.14 -14.19 5.35
C GLN A 186 11.25 -13.40 4.65
N LYS A 187 11.84 -13.92 3.56
CA LYS A 187 12.87 -13.20 2.79
C LYS A 187 12.38 -11.82 2.33
N PHE A 188 11.14 -11.75 1.84
CA PHE A 188 10.55 -10.50 1.35
C PHE A 188 10.12 -9.57 2.48
N VAL A 189 9.73 -10.13 3.64
CA VAL A 189 9.53 -9.34 4.86
C VAL A 189 10.85 -8.73 5.34
N ASP A 190 11.95 -9.46 5.25
CA ASP A 190 13.28 -8.96 5.64
C ASP A 190 13.75 -7.87 4.68
N ILE A 191 13.60 -8.06 3.37
CA ILE A 191 13.88 -7.01 2.36
C ILE A 191 13.03 -5.76 2.62
N ALA A 192 11.74 -5.92 2.95
CA ALA A 192 10.87 -4.80 3.29
C ALA A 192 11.36 -4.06 4.55
N ASN A 193 11.88 -4.79 5.53
CA ASN A 193 12.42 -4.26 6.77
C ASN A 193 13.75 -3.51 6.59
N GLU A 194 14.58 -3.90 5.63
CA GLU A 194 15.82 -3.18 5.29
C GLU A 194 15.54 -1.76 4.77
N GLY A 195 14.38 -1.56 4.13
CA GLY A 195 13.97 -0.26 3.58
C GLY A 195 13.40 0.73 4.60
N VAL A 196 13.23 0.34 5.87
CA VAL A 196 12.55 1.16 6.89
C VAL A 196 13.29 1.18 8.23
N SER A 197 12.93 2.12 9.10
CA SER A 197 13.51 2.15 10.45
C SER A 197 13.05 0.95 11.28
N ARG A 198 13.81 0.59 12.32
CA ARG A 198 13.46 -0.48 13.27
C ARG A 198 12.09 -0.29 13.95
N ALA A 199 11.61 0.96 14.04
CA ALA A 199 10.29 1.25 14.59
C ALA A 199 9.17 0.91 13.59
N GLU A 200 9.47 0.96 12.30
CA GLU A 200 8.56 0.72 11.17
C GLU A 200 8.61 -0.73 10.68
N SER A 201 9.67 -1.47 11.00
CA SER A 201 9.86 -2.87 10.60
C SER A 201 8.73 -3.79 11.09
N VAL A 202 8.25 -4.65 10.19
CA VAL A 202 7.34 -5.76 10.47
C VAL A 202 8.03 -6.77 11.38
N ARG A 203 7.63 -6.80 12.65
CA ARG A 203 8.22 -7.72 13.65
C ARG A 203 7.66 -9.13 13.60
N LYS A 204 6.44 -9.28 13.10
CA LYS A 204 5.74 -10.56 13.00
C LYS A 204 4.78 -10.53 11.82
N PHE A 205 4.63 -11.67 11.14
CA PHE A 205 3.56 -11.87 10.17
C PHE A 205 2.89 -13.24 10.33
N ILE A 206 1.63 -13.30 9.91
CA ILE A 206 0.82 -14.51 9.77
C ILE A 206 0.53 -14.70 8.29
N ILE A 207 0.69 -15.94 7.82
CA ILE A 207 0.14 -16.36 6.55
C ILE A 207 -1.26 -16.90 6.83
N LEU A 208 -2.25 -16.39 6.12
CA LEU A 208 -3.63 -16.81 6.22
C LEU A 208 -3.91 -17.93 5.21
N PRO A 209 -4.72 -18.94 5.59
CA PRO A 209 -5.11 -20.00 4.67
C PRO A 209 -6.20 -19.58 3.68
N GLU A 210 -6.84 -18.43 3.91
CA GLU A 210 -7.91 -17.90 3.07
C GLU A 210 -7.42 -16.64 2.36
N GLU A 211 -7.65 -16.56 1.05
CA GLU A 211 -7.36 -15.38 0.26
C GLU A 211 -8.38 -14.24 0.51
N PHE A 212 -7.96 -13.00 0.30
CA PHE A 212 -8.90 -11.89 0.24
C PHE A 212 -9.57 -11.89 -1.12
N THR A 213 -10.90 -11.82 -1.15
CA THR A 213 -11.66 -11.81 -2.40
C THR A 213 -12.79 -10.79 -2.34
N GLN A 214 -13.43 -10.55 -3.48
CA GLN A 214 -14.66 -9.76 -3.52
C GLN A 214 -15.82 -10.53 -2.86
N GLU A 215 -15.87 -11.85 -3.08
CA GLU A 215 -16.93 -12.73 -2.59
C GLU A 215 -16.99 -12.77 -1.05
N ASN A 216 -15.83 -12.84 -0.39
CA ASN A 216 -15.76 -12.77 1.07
C ASN A 216 -15.79 -11.33 1.62
N GLY A 217 -15.99 -10.34 0.74
CA GLY A 217 -16.20 -8.93 1.07
C GLY A 217 -14.96 -8.20 1.59
N LEU A 218 -13.77 -8.77 1.39
CA LEU A 218 -12.49 -8.22 1.85
C LEU A 218 -11.80 -7.36 0.79
N MET A 219 -12.25 -7.43 -0.47
CA MET A 219 -11.76 -6.60 -1.57
C MET A 219 -12.87 -5.77 -2.21
N THR A 220 -12.50 -4.62 -2.79
CA THR A 220 -13.37 -3.83 -3.67
C THR A 220 -13.49 -4.47 -5.05
N ALA A 221 -14.45 -4.01 -5.86
CA ALA A 221 -14.56 -4.39 -7.27
C ALA A 221 -13.30 -4.09 -8.10
N SER A 222 -12.51 -3.11 -7.67
CA SER A 222 -11.20 -2.75 -8.23
C SER A 222 -10.02 -3.51 -7.60
N MET A 223 -10.29 -4.63 -6.93
CA MET A 223 -9.30 -5.49 -6.28
C MET A 223 -8.41 -4.78 -5.24
N LYS A 224 -8.94 -3.78 -4.54
CA LYS A 224 -8.26 -3.13 -3.40
C LYS A 224 -8.73 -3.74 -2.09
N ILE A 225 -7.80 -3.96 -1.16
CA ILE A 225 -8.11 -4.48 0.19
C ILE A 225 -8.96 -3.47 0.98
N ILE A 226 -10.05 -3.95 1.59
CA ILE A 226 -10.87 -3.18 2.51
C ILE A 226 -10.33 -3.36 3.93
N ARG A 227 -9.28 -2.61 4.28
CA ARG A 227 -8.52 -2.76 5.56
C ARG A 227 -9.41 -2.90 6.81
N PRO A 228 -10.43 -2.04 7.04
CA PRO A 228 -11.24 -2.15 8.26
C PRO A 228 -12.01 -3.47 8.36
N ARG A 229 -12.42 -4.05 7.23
CA ARG A 229 -13.12 -5.35 7.19
C ARG A 229 -12.16 -6.49 7.48
N VAL A 230 -10.96 -6.50 6.90
CA VAL A 230 -9.93 -7.50 7.18
C VAL A 230 -9.55 -7.47 8.67
N ILE A 231 -9.27 -6.29 9.21
CA ILE A 231 -8.91 -6.11 10.63
C ILE A 231 -10.02 -6.63 11.55
N LYS A 232 -11.29 -6.33 11.22
CA LYS A 232 -12.44 -6.83 11.99
C LYS A 232 -12.53 -8.36 11.93
N LYS A 233 -12.44 -8.95 10.74
CA LYS A 233 -12.53 -10.41 10.51
C LYS A 233 -11.46 -11.17 11.29
N TYR A 234 -10.21 -10.72 11.25
CA TYR A 234 -9.08 -11.40 11.88
C TYR A 234 -8.71 -10.84 13.27
N SER A 235 -9.57 -10.03 13.88
CA SER A 235 -9.28 -9.38 15.17
C SER A 235 -8.95 -10.37 16.29
N ALA A 236 -9.68 -11.49 16.39
CA ALA A 236 -9.43 -12.54 17.37
C ALA A 236 -8.05 -13.19 17.16
N LEU A 237 -7.72 -13.54 15.91
CA LEU A 237 -6.44 -14.12 15.53
C LEU A 237 -5.28 -13.16 15.85
N LEU A 238 -5.42 -11.87 15.49
CA LEU A 238 -4.43 -10.84 15.77
C LEU A 238 -4.19 -10.68 17.27
N ASN A 239 -5.25 -10.66 18.09
CA ASN A 239 -5.10 -10.54 19.54
C ASN A 239 -4.49 -11.80 20.17
N ALA A 240 -4.78 -12.98 19.62
CA ALA A 240 -4.32 -14.26 20.14
C ALA A 240 -2.86 -14.60 19.76
N GLN A 241 -2.40 -14.23 18.56
CA GLN A 241 -1.10 -14.65 18.03
C GLN A 241 -0.10 -13.49 17.84
N MET A 242 -0.59 -12.29 17.53
CA MET A 242 0.28 -11.12 17.30
C MET A 242 0.48 -10.30 18.57
N TYR A 243 -0.62 -9.73 19.08
CA TYR A 243 -0.62 -8.70 20.11
C TYR A 243 -1.11 -9.23 21.46
N THR A 244 -0.59 -10.39 21.86
CA THR A 244 -0.92 -10.97 23.16
C THR A 244 -0.51 -10.01 24.28
N ILE A 245 -1.47 -9.69 25.13
CA ILE A 245 -1.18 -8.96 26.37
C ILE A 245 -0.38 -9.93 27.24
N ARG A 246 0.92 -9.65 27.45
CA ARG A 246 1.67 -10.36 28.48
C ARG A 246 0.95 -10.11 29.80
N LYS A 247 0.39 -11.15 30.42
CA LYS A 247 -0.06 -11.08 31.81
C LYS A 247 1.16 -10.69 32.64
N LYS A 248 1.07 -9.53 33.32
CA LYS A 248 2.02 -9.14 34.35
C LYS A 248 1.91 -10.07 35.53
#